data_AF-G9EK77-F1
#
_entry.id   AF-G9EK77-F1
#
_cell.length_a   1.000
_cell.length_b   1.000
_cell.length_c   1.000
_cell.angle_alpha   90.00
_cell.angle_beta   90.00
_cell.angle_gamma   90.00
#
_symmetry.space_group_name_H-M   'P 1'
#
loop_
_entity.id
_entity.type
_entity.pdbx_description
1 polymer ?
#
loop_
_entity_poly.entity_id
_entity_poly.type
_entity_poly.pdbx_seq_one_letter_code
_entity_poly.pdbx_strand_id
1 'polypeptide(L)'
;MQAGALKKFVIKLKNRIESEKHSEEEINCVTRLTALLCTLDDEEELTSTQIHHPDVYHELKNLYAHLGNKELEITELLPLLIRSSRMLGYAEQQELGEYPLGKLDNKIKAKKIQEKEKLEDIIFLLRTIFYLIHRYCTTEQLALLPFLIHFRTSTTDEERRSELAIFNCLNENITESLKFFLAHKYYTNMRSLKECDELKAVSKLIPSKLQDFIAATDEHQRIYISLRQVVMKQTPDELDELLHLLETDFTQQKDQSYIGAQQFAHTIKRLMPPLTQREARLLHNTSFFFSLEHYKIDSKTDPHFRHSLISPSTETTQSTVEKKQLSIRGIAVKYNFFEKLALKQGRLKTLVESYETQTEHSTNNV
;
A
#
# COMPACT_ATOMS: atom_id res chain seq x y z
N MET A 1 1.33 -24.51 -4.50
CA MET A 1 0.38 -23.50 -5.04
C MET A 1 -0.27 -24.12 -6.27
N GLN A 2 -1.60 -24.13 -6.38
CA GLN A 2 -2.31 -24.90 -7.39
C GLN A 2 -2.43 -24.13 -8.72
N ALA A 3 -2.27 -24.80 -9.87
CA ALA A 3 -2.46 -24.21 -11.20
C ALA A 3 -3.82 -23.51 -11.36
N GLY A 4 -4.85 -24.04 -10.70
CA GLY A 4 -6.18 -23.44 -10.62
C GLY A 4 -6.19 -22.01 -10.05
N ALA A 5 -5.28 -21.66 -9.13
CA ALA A 5 -5.18 -20.30 -8.62
C ALA A 5 -4.68 -19.32 -9.69
N LEU A 6 -3.68 -19.73 -10.49
CA LEU A 6 -3.18 -18.93 -11.60
C LEU A 6 -4.25 -18.79 -12.69
N LYS A 7 -4.95 -19.88 -13.04
CA LYS A 7 -6.07 -19.83 -14.00
C LYS A 7 -7.17 -18.86 -13.56
N LYS A 8 -7.60 -18.94 -12.31
CA LYS A 8 -8.61 -18.01 -11.75
C LYS A 8 -8.13 -16.55 -11.82
N PHE A 9 -6.86 -16.30 -11.48
CA PHE A 9 -6.28 -14.97 -11.59
C PHE A 9 -6.27 -14.46 -13.04
N VAL A 10 -5.78 -15.27 -13.98
CA VAL A 10 -5.70 -14.91 -15.40
C VAL A 10 -7.09 -14.67 -16.01
N ILE A 11 -8.10 -15.48 -15.67
CA ILE A 11 -9.49 -15.26 -16.10
C ILE A 11 -10.04 -13.94 -15.55
N LYS A 12 -9.82 -13.65 -14.26
CA LYS A 12 -10.26 -12.39 -13.65
C LYS A 12 -9.58 -11.19 -14.33
N LEU A 13 -8.28 -11.30 -14.58
CA LEU A 13 -7.50 -10.28 -15.26
C LEU A 13 -7.98 -10.07 -16.70
N LYS A 14 -8.24 -11.16 -17.43
CA LYS A 14 -8.80 -11.13 -18.79
C LYS A 14 -10.12 -10.37 -18.85
N ASN A 15 -11.07 -10.73 -17.99
CA ASN A 15 -12.38 -10.08 -17.97
C ASN A 15 -12.27 -8.57 -17.70
N ARG A 16 -11.33 -8.16 -16.84
CA ARG A 16 -11.06 -6.74 -16.60
C ARG A 16 -10.42 -6.07 -17.81
N ILE A 17 -9.41 -6.70 -18.40
CA ILE A 17 -8.70 -6.19 -19.59
C ILE A 17 -9.65 -6.04 -20.78
N GLU A 18 -10.64 -6.91 -20.94
CA GLU A 18 -11.65 -6.80 -22.00
C GLU A 18 -12.69 -5.70 -21.73
N SER A 19 -12.95 -5.39 -20.46
CA SER A 19 -13.91 -4.35 -20.04
C SER A 19 -13.36 -2.93 -20.07
N GLU A 20 -12.03 -2.80 -19.94
CA GLU A 20 -11.29 -1.54 -19.90
C GLU A 20 -10.49 -1.43 -21.22
N LYS A 21 -10.32 -0.24 -21.81
CA LYS A 21 -9.59 -0.07 -23.10
C LYS A 21 -8.07 -0.28 -22.96
N HIS A 22 -7.64 -1.49 -22.63
CA HIS A 22 -6.24 -1.89 -22.48
C HIS A 22 -5.54 -2.05 -23.83
N SER A 23 -4.22 -2.15 -23.78
CA SER A 23 -3.39 -2.30 -24.97
C SER A 23 -3.56 -3.68 -25.62
N GLU A 24 -3.39 -3.75 -26.94
CA GLU A 24 -3.42 -5.01 -27.70
C GLU A 24 -2.35 -6.00 -27.21
N GLU A 25 -1.22 -5.49 -26.70
CA GLU A 25 -0.13 -6.28 -26.14
C GLU A 25 -0.54 -7.02 -24.85
N GLU A 26 -1.29 -6.36 -23.97
CA GLU A 26 -1.83 -6.96 -22.74
C GLU A 26 -2.84 -8.07 -23.04
N ILE A 27 -3.75 -7.81 -23.98
CA ILE A 27 -4.74 -8.79 -24.46
C ILE A 27 -4.04 -10.03 -25.03
N ASN A 28 -2.99 -9.81 -25.84
CA ASN A 28 -2.22 -10.88 -26.44
C ASN A 28 -1.47 -11.71 -25.39
N CYS A 29 -0.83 -11.08 -24.39
CA CYS A 29 -0.15 -11.79 -23.30
C CYS A 29 -1.12 -12.65 -22.49
N VAL A 30 -2.26 -12.09 -22.10
CA VAL A 30 -3.27 -12.84 -21.34
C VAL A 30 -3.86 -13.98 -22.16
N THR A 31 -4.04 -13.79 -23.47
CA THR A 31 -4.52 -14.85 -24.36
C THR A 31 -3.51 -15.99 -24.47
N ARG A 32 -2.22 -15.70 -24.68
CA ARG A 32 -1.15 -16.72 -24.73
C ARG A 32 -1.04 -17.46 -23.39
N LEU A 33 -1.05 -16.72 -22.28
CA LEU A 33 -1.00 -17.31 -20.95
C LEU A 33 -2.23 -18.19 -20.68
N THR A 34 -3.43 -17.75 -21.08
CA THR A 34 -4.64 -18.57 -20.96
C THR A 34 -4.51 -19.88 -21.74
N ALA A 35 -4.01 -19.82 -22.98
CA ALA A 35 -3.81 -21.01 -23.81
C ALA A 35 -2.79 -21.99 -23.19
N LEU A 36 -1.68 -21.46 -22.65
CA LEU A 36 -0.69 -22.27 -21.92
C LEU A 36 -1.28 -22.88 -20.64
N LEU A 37 -2.15 -22.18 -19.93
CA LEU A 37 -2.74 -22.73 -18.71
C LEU A 37 -3.79 -23.80 -19.02
N CYS A 38 -4.47 -23.74 -20.16
CA CYS A 38 -5.42 -24.79 -20.59
C CYS A 38 -4.74 -26.15 -20.81
N THR A 39 -3.41 -26.20 -20.97
CA THR A 39 -2.67 -27.47 -21.09
C THR A 39 -2.25 -28.05 -19.73
N LEU A 40 -2.48 -27.32 -18.64
CA LEU A 40 -2.21 -27.77 -17.27
C LEU A 40 -3.49 -28.35 -16.66
N ASP A 41 -3.42 -29.51 -16.00
CA ASP A 41 -4.56 -30.07 -15.28
C ASP A 41 -4.93 -29.24 -14.04
N ASP A 42 -6.23 -29.13 -13.77
CA ASP A 42 -6.79 -28.30 -12.69
C ASP A 42 -6.66 -28.92 -11.29
N GLU A 43 -6.58 -30.25 -11.21
CA GLU A 43 -6.76 -31.01 -9.97
C GLU A 43 -5.51 -31.74 -9.46
N GLU A 44 -4.40 -31.74 -10.20
CA GLU A 44 -3.16 -32.37 -9.75
C GLU A 44 -2.19 -31.36 -9.12
N GLU A 45 -1.50 -31.79 -8.04
CA GLU A 45 -0.26 -31.12 -7.65
C GLU A 45 0.64 -31.07 -8.87
N LEU A 46 0.93 -29.87 -9.37
CA LEU A 46 1.76 -29.66 -10.55
C LEU A 46 3.02 -30.52 -10.44
N THR A 47 3.21 -31.42 -11.39
CA THR A 47 4.43 -32.24 -11.47
C THR A 47 5.65 -31.34 -11.64
N SER A 48 6.84 -31.79 -11.26
CA SER A 48 8.07 -30.99 -11.39
C SER A 48 8.30 -30.44 -12.80
N THR A 49 7.88 -31.17 -13.84
CA THR A 49 7.90 -30.73 -15.24
C THR A 49 6.92 -29.60 -15.53
N GLN A 50 5.74 -29.59 -14.90
CA GLN A 50 4.75 -28.52 -15.04
C GLN A 50 5.10 -27.28 -14.19
N ILE A 51 5.75 -27.46 -13.03
CA ILE A 51 6.28 -26.35 -12.19
C ILE A 51 7.38 -25.59 -12.93
N HIS A 52 8.19 -26.28 -13.74
CA HIS A 52 9.31 -25.67 -14.46
C HIS A 52 9.00 -25.28 -15.91
N HIS A 53 7.73 -25.08 -16.27
CA HIS A 53 7.33 -24.75 -17.64
C HIS A 53 7.92 -23.40 -18.09
N PRO A 54 8.98 -23.37 -18.92
CA PRO A 54 9.72 -22.14 -19.20
C PRO A 54 8.85 -21.09 -19.90
N ASP A 55 7.93 -21.55 -20.75
CA ASP A 55 7.01 -20.66 -21.47
C ASP A 55 6.00 -19.98 -20.54
N VAL A 56 5.52 -20.68 -19.49
CA VAL A 56 4.63 -20.07 -18.48
C VAL A 56 5.38 -18.97 -17.74
N TYR A 57 6.62 -19.24 -17.29
CA TYR A 57 7.43 -18.22 -16.64
C TYR A 57 7.73 -17.03 -17.57
N HIS A 58 8.01 -17.29 -18.84
CA HIS A 58 8.25 -16.25 -19.84
C HIS A 58 7.03 -15.35 -20.03
N GLU A 59 5.85 -15.93 -20.22
CA GLU A 59 4.61 -15.15 -20.38
C GLU A 59 4.21 -14.40 -19.10
N LEU A 60 4.45 -14.97 -17.91
CA LEU A 60 4.26 -14.27 -16.64
C LEU A 60 5.17 -13.03 -16.54
N LYS A 61 6.43 -13.12 -16.99
CA LYS A 61 7.36 -11.98 -17.01
C LYS A 61 6.90 -10.89 -17.99
N ASN A 62 6.46 -11.29 -19.17
CA ASN A 62 5.94 -10.34 -20.17
C ASN A 62 4.70 -9.63 -19.62
N LEU A 63 3.76 -10.40 -19.04
CA LEU A 63 2.57 -9.85 -18.42
C LEU A 63 2.91 -8.87 -17.28
N TYR A 64 3.88 -9.21 -16.42
CA TYR A 64 4.35 -8.30 -15.38
C TYR A 64 4.87 -6.97 -15.94
N ALA A 65 5.60 -7.01 -17.05
CA ALA A 65 6.15 -5.82 -17.69
C ALA A 65 5.06 -4.92 -18.29
N HIS A 66 4.02 -5.52 -18.88
CA HIS A 66 2.90 -4.78 -19.47
C HIS A 66 1.97 -4.16 -18.42
N LEU A 67 1.74 -4.83 -17.28
CA LEU A 67 0.89 -4.35 -16.20
C LEU A 67 1.51 -3.19 -15.37
N GLY A 68 2.78 -2.86 -15.62
CA GLY A 68 3.53 -1.84 -14.90
C GLY A 68 3.81 -0.59 -15.71
N ASN A 69 4.38 0.42 -15.05
CA ASN A 69 4.85 1.66 -15.69
C ASN A 69 6.26 1.56 -16.31
N LYS A 70 6.82 0.34 -16.41
CA LYS A 70 8.18 0.04 -16.91
C LYS A 70 9.34 0.63 -16.09
N GLU A 71 9.09 1.21 -14.92
CA GLU A 71 10.17 1.76 -14.08
C GLU A 71 10.93 0.68 -13.31
N LEU A 72 10.22 -0.38 -12.87
CA LEU A 72 10.78 -1.52 -12.15
C LEU A 72 10.47 -2.82 -12.90
N GLU A 73 11.49 -3.48 -13.40
CA GLU A 73 11.35 -4.77 -14.07
C GLU A 73 11.41 -5.94 -13.07
N ILE A 74 10.74 -7.04 -13.40
CA ILE A 74 10.82 -8.27 -12.59
C ILE A 74 12.26 -8.83 -12.53
N THR A 75 13.05 -8.59 -13.57
CA THR A 75 14.48 -8.90 -13.66
C THR A 75 15.33 -8.08 -12.69
N GLU A 76 14.82 -6.97 -12.16
CA GLU A 76 15.48 -6.16 -11.13
C GLU A 76 14.96 -6.54 -9.72
N LEU A 77 13.65 -6.79 -9.58
CA LEU A 77 13.02 -7.09 -8.28
C LEU A 77 13.28 -8.52 -7.77
N LEU A 78 13.11 -9.53 -8.63
CA LEU A 78 13.20 -10.94 -8.21
C LEU A 78 14.60 -11.32 -7.70
N PRO A 79 15.72 -10.85 -8.31
CA PRO A 79 17.05 -11.07 -7.75
C PRO A 79 17.23 -10.57 -6.32
N LEU A 80 16.58 -9.46 -5.93
CA LEU A 80 16.63 -8.97 -4.56
C LEU A 80 16.00 -9.95 -3.57
N LEU A 81 14.85 -10.55 -3.93
CA LEU A 81 14.19 -11.59 -3.11
C LEU A 81 15.08 -12.82 -2.96
N ILE A 82 15.65 -13.30 -4.08
CA ILE A 82 16.58 -14.45 -4.11
C ILE A 82 17.82 -14.17 -3.26
N ARG A 83 18.40 -12.96 -3.38
CA ARG A 83 19.58 -12.57 -2.62
C ARG A 83 19.28 -12.51 -1.12
N SER A 84 18.13 -11.94 -0.76
CA SER A 84 17.67 -11.83 0.62
C SER A 84 17.48 -13.21 1.26
N SER A 85 16.80 -14.13 0.56
CA SER A 85 16.55 -15.49 1.05
C SER A 85 17.87 -16.26 1.28
N ARG A 86 18.82 -16.16 0.33
CA ARG A 86 20.14 -16.77 0.44
C ARG A 86 20.97 -16.21 1.59
N MET A 87 21.01 -14.89 1.75
CA MET A 87 21.81 -14.25 2.81
C MET A 87 21.24 -14.54 4.20
N LEU A 88 19.92 -14.53 4.34
CA LEU A 88 19.23 -14.84 5.60
C LEU A 88 19.33 -16.33 5.95
N GLY A 89 19.40 -17.18 4.91
CA GLY A 89 19.24 -18.63 4.99
C GLY A 89 17.79 -19.01 4.74
N TYR A 90 17.58 -20.12 4.05
CA TYR A 90 16.25 -20.61 3.70
C TYR A 90 15.41 -20.93 4.95
N ALA A 91 14.11 -20.72 4.85
CA ALA A 91 13.14 -20.99 5.90
C ALA A 91 12.79 -22.48 5.92
N GLU A 92 12.82 -23.06 7.11
CA GLU A 92 12.19 -24.35 7.36
C GLU A 92 10.67 -24.20 7.54
N GLN A 93 9.92 -25.29 7.43
CA GLN A 93 8.45 -25.23 7.45
C GLN A 93 7.90 -24.66 8.75
N GLN A 94 8.54 -25.00 9.89
CA GLN A 94 8.17 -24.45 11.19
C GLN A 94 8.57 -22.98 11.39
N GLU A 95 9.47 -22.43 10.57
CA GLU A 95 9.94 -21.04 10.70
C GLU A 95 9.07 -20.04 9.93
N LEU A 96 8.16 -20.49 9.05
CA LEU A 96 7.44 -19.62 8.12
C LEU A 96 6.60 -18.54 8.80
N GLY A 97 6.05 -18.82 9.99
CA GLY A 97 5.21 -17.88 10.72
C GLY A 97 5.95 -16.62 11.18
N GLU A 98 7.28 -16.71 11.35
CA GLU A 98 8.10 -15.61 11.84
C GLU A 98 9.16 -15.14 10.83
N TYR A 99 9.24 -15.77 9.65
CA TYR A 99 10.20 -15.43 8.62
C TYR A 99 9.73 -14.24 7.76
N PRO A 100 10.59 -13.28 7.38
CA PRO A 100 12.02 -13.18 7.69
C PRO A 100 12.33 -12.43 9.00
N LEU A 101 11.38 -11.64 9.52
CA LEU A 101 11.66 -10.63 10.54
C LEU A 101 12.04 -11.22 11.90
N GLY A 102 11.30 -12.23 12.40
CA GLY A 102 11.61 -12.91 13.65
C GLY A 102 12.97 -13.62 13.62
N LYS A 103 13.33 -14.23 12.49
CA LYS A 103 14.66 -14.84 12.29
C LYS A 103 15.78 -13.78 12.39
N LEU A 104 15.57 -12.61 11.79
CA LEU A 104 16.52 -11.49 11.91
C LEU A 104 16.59 -10.94 13.34
N ASP A 105 15.45 -10.76 13.98
CA ASP A 105 15.34 -10.33 15.37
C ASP A 105 16.17 -11.22 16.30
N ASN A 106 16.08 -12.53 16.12
CA ASN A 106 16.85 -13.52 16.87
C ASN A 106 18.35 -13.40 16.61
N LYS A 107 18.77 -13.18 15.35
CA LYS A 107 20.19 -12.96 14.99
C LYS A 107 20.73 -11.65 15.59
N ILE A 108 19.95 -10.57 15.58
CA ILE A 108 20.33 -9.28 16.16
C ILE A 108 20.47 -9.40 17.69
N LYS A 109 19.50 -10.04 18.36
CA LYS A 109 19.52 -10.27 19.81
C LYS A 109 20.70 -11.14 20.26
N ALA A 110 21.16 -12.06 19.41
CA ALA A 110 22.36 -12.86 19.68
C ALA A 110 23.68 -12.04 19.66
N LYS A 111 23.64 -10.76 19.23
CA LYS A 111 24.74 -9.77 19.33
C LYS A 111 26.10 -10.25 18.81
N LYS A 112 26.12 -11.08 17.76
CA LYS A 112 27.36 -11.50 17.11
C LYS A 112 27.93 -10.34 16.29
N ILE A 113 28.90 -9.61 16.86
CA ILE A 113 29.54 -8.44 16.23
C ILE A 113 30.08 -8.76 14.82
N GLN A 114 30.60 -9.96 14.63
CA GLN A 114 31.16 -10.43 13.35
C GLN A 114 30.11 -10.55 12.23
N GLU A 115 28.82 -10.65 12.57
CA GLU A 115 27.72 -10.76 11.60
C GLU A 115 27.06 -9.40 11.33
N LYS A 116 27.54 -8.31 11.93
CA LYS A 116 26.88 -7.01 11.84
C LYS A 116 26.74 -6.52 10.40
N GLU A 117 27.83 -6.53 9.62
CA GLU A 117 27.79 -6.09 8.21
C GLU A 117 26.81 -6.93 7.38
N LYS A 118 26.81 -8.25 7.58
CA LYS A 118 25.85 -9.15 6.93
C LYS A 118 24.40 -8.82 7.30
N LEU A 119 24.13 -8.49 8.57
CA LEU A 119 22.80 -8.06 9.01
C LEU A 119 22.41 -6.71 8.43
N GLU A 120 23.36 -5.78 8.31
CA GLU A 120 23.14 -4.49 7.64
C GLU A 120 22.71 -4.70 6.18
N ASP A 121 23.41 -5.57 5.44
CA ASP A 121 23.08 -5.90 4.06
C ASP A 121 21.70 -6.53 3.92
N ILE A 122 21.35 -7.51 4.78
CA ILE A 122 20.04 -8.18 4.73
C ILE A 122 18.91 -7.19 5.03
N ILE A 123 19.07 -6.37 6.08
CA ILE A 123 18.05 -5.38 6.46
C ILE A 123 17.89 -4.33 5.37
N PHE A 124 19.00 -3.87 4.79
CA PHE A 124 18.95 -2.93 3.67
C PHE A 124 18.26 -3.54 2.45
N LEU A 125 18.57 -4.79 2.08
CA LEU A 125 17.89 -5.54 1.02
C LEU A 125 16.37 -5.63 1.24
N LEU A 126 15.94 -6.09 2.42
CA LEU A 126 14.51 -6.22 2.74
C LEU A 126 13.79 -4.87 2.71
N ARG A 127 14.44 -3.82 3.23
CA ARG A 127 13.92 -2.46 3.22
C ARG A 127 13.81 -1.90 1.80
N THR A 128 14.79 -2.20 0.94
CA THR A 128 14.75 -1.83 -0.48
C THR A 128 13.63 -2.56 -1.21
N ILE A 129 13.45 -3.87 -0.99
CA ILE A 129 12.33 -4.62 -1.57
C ILE A 129 11.01 -4.00 -1.14
N PHE A 130 10.83 -3.74 0.17
CA PHE A 130 9.64 -3.10 0.72
C PHE A 130 9.36 -1.75 0.05
N TYR A 131 10.38 -0.90 -0.07
CA TYR A 131 10.25 0.38 -0.75
C TYR A 131 9.81 0.20 -2.21
N LEU A 132 10.46 -0.71 -2.94
CA LEU A 132 10.20 -0.92 -4.36
C LEU A 132 8.79 -1.46 -4.62
N ILE A 133 8.34 -2.46 -3.85
CA ILE A 133 7.00 -3.04 -4.05
C ILE A 133 5.89 -2.02 -3.79
N HIS A 134 6.03 -1.18 -2.76
CA HIS A 134 4.99 -0.21 -2.41
C HIS A 134 5.08 1.09 -3.21
N ARG A 135 6.23 1.36 -3.85
CA ARG A 135 6.43 2.56 -4.68
C ARG A 135 6.20 2.32 -6.17
N TYR A 136 6.61 1.17 -6.71
CA TYR A 136 6.68 0.96 -8.15
C TYR A 136 5.77 -0.14 -8.68
N CYS A 137 5.31 -1.08 -7.86
CA CYS A 137 4.46 -2.17 -8.34
C CYS A 137 2.98 -1.83 -8.32
N THR A 138 2.24 -2.32 -9.33
CA THR A 138 0.76 -2.34 -9.35
C THR A 138 0.20 -3.55 -8.58
N THR A 139 -1.11 -3.60 -8.30
CA THR A 139 -1.71 -4.69 -7.52
C THR A 139 -1.65 -5.98 -8.32
N GLU A 140 -1.79 -5.88 -9.63
CA GLU A 140 -1.70 -6.99 -10.56
C GLU A 140 -0.27 -7.50 -10.65
N GLN A 141 0.73 -6.62 -10.67
CA GLN A 141 2.15 -7.00 -10.57
C GLN A 141 2.45 -7.71 -9.25
N LEU A 142 1.94 -7.21 -8.12
CA LEU A 142 2.10 -7.85 -6.81
C LEU A 142 1.40 -9.21 -6.76
N ALA A 143 0.20 -9.33 -7.32
CA ALA A 143 -0.54 -10.59 -7.41
C ALA A 143 0.17 -11.62 -8.30
N LEU A 144 0.97 -11.18 -9.28
CA LEU A 144 1.77 -12.05 -10.14
C LEU A 144 3.04 -12.60 -9.46
N LEU A 145 3.59 -11.91 -8.48
CA LEU A 145 4.89 -12.27 -7.87
C LEU A 145 4.92 -13.70 -7.30
N PRO A 146 3.91 -14.20 -6.57
CA PRO A 146 3.88 -15.59 -6.11
C PRO A 146 4.01 -16.60 -7.26
N PHE A 147 3.39 -16.31 -8.41
CA PHE A 147 3.48 -17.16 -9.61
C PHE A 147 4.84 -17.08 -10.26
N LEU A 148 5.42 -15.89 -10.35
CA LEU A 148 6.78 -15.69 -10.85
C LEU A 148 7.84 -16.40 -9.99
N ILE A 149 7.67 -16.41 -8.67
CA ILE A 149 8.52 -17.18 -7.76
C ILE A 149 8.33 -18.68 -8.00
N HIS A 150 7.08 -19.14 -8.10
CA HIS A 150 6.76 -20.56 -8.23
C HIS A 150 7.26 -21.18 -9.55
N PHE A 151 6.94 -20.56 -10.69
CA PHE A 151 7.24 -21.10 -12.01
C PHE A 151 8.69 -20.87 -12.47
N ARG A 152 9.53 -20.25 -11.63
CA ARG A 152 10.95 -20.04 -11.94
C ARG A 152 11.66 -21.38 -12.15
N THR A 153 12.42 -21.45 -13.24
CA THR A 153 13.24 -22.63 -13.57
C THR A 153 14.38 -22.81 -12.57
N SER A 154 14.86 -24.05 -12.41
CA SER A 154 16.06 -24.38 -11.63
C SER A 154 16.07 -23.80 -10.20
N THR A 155 14.93 -23.88 -9.52
CA THR A 155 14.73 -23.37 -8.16
C THR A 155 14.18 -24.49 -7.27
N THR A 156 14.67 -24.62 -6.05
CA THR A 156 14.18 -25.64 -5.10
C THR A 156 12.90 -25.19 -4.38
N ASP A 157 12.21 -26.12 -3.73
CA ASP A 157 11.01 -25.77 -2.95
C ASP A 157 11.34 -24.93 -1.72
N GLU A 158 12.50 -25.16 -1.09
CA GLU A 158 12.98 -24.35 0.03
C GLU A 158 13.26 -22.91 -0.40
N GLU A 159 13.86 -22.71 -1.58
CA GLU A 159 14.10 -21.40 -2.18
C GLU A 159 12.78 -20.67 -2.41
N ARG A 160 11.84 -21.30 -3.14
CA ARG A 160 10.50 -20.74 -3.42
C ARG A 160 9.77 -20.35 -2.15
N ARG A 161 9.76 -21.25 -1.17
CA ARG A 161 9.07 -21.06 0.11
C ARG A 161 9.64 -19.86 0.87
N SER A 162 10.96 -19.72 0.89
CA SER A 162 11.64 -18.61 1.57
C SER A 162 11.39 -17.27 0.87
N GLU A 163 11.49 -17.25 -0.45
CA GLU A 163 11.24 -16.07 -1.28
C GLU A 163 9.78 -15.61 -1.15
N LEU A 164 8.84 -16.55 -1.18
CA LEU A 164 7.42 -16.27 -0.98
C LEU A 164 7.13 -15.75 0.44
N ALA A 165 7.76 -16.32 1.46
CA ALA A 165 7.62 -15.84 2.83
C ALA A 165 8.15 -14.41 3.01
N ILE A 166 9.30 -14.07 2.40
CA ILE A 166 9.79 -12.68 2.38
C ILE A 166 8.78 -11.76 1.67
N PHE A 167 8.35 -12.14 0.47
CA PHE A 167 7.41 -11.34 -0.30
C PHE A 167 6.12 -11.08 0.48
N ASN A 168 5.47 -12.14 0.99
CA ASN A 168 4.22 -12.02 1.74
C ASN A 168 4.41 -11.17 3.00
N CYS A 169 5.51 -11.37 3.74
CA CYS A 169 5.76 -10.55 4.93
C CYS A 169 5.88 -9.05 4.58
N LEU A 170 6.59 -8.69 3.51
CA LEU A 170 6.78 -7.28 3.14
C LEU A 170 5.53 -6.66 2.48
N ASN A 171 4.76 -7.47 1.76
CA ASN A 171 3.57 -7.04 1.02
C ASN A 171 2.31 -6.95 1.92
N GLU A 172 2.12 -7.94 2.80
CA GLU A 172 0.90 -8.09 3.60
C GLU A 172 1.08 -7.53 5.02
N ASN A 173 2.23 -7.75 5.66
CA ASN A 173 2.50 -7.30 7.04
C ASN A 173 3.21 -5.93 7.04
N ILE A 174 2.56 -4.92 6.46
CA ILE A 174 3.13 -3.56 6.31
C ILE A 174 3.53 -2.96 7.65
N THR A 175 2.63 -3.02 8.64
CA THR A 175 2.85 -2.37 9.94
C THR A 175 4.03 -3.01 10.67
N GLU A 176 4.08 -4.34 10.71
CA GLU A 176 5.16 -5.11 11.32
C GLU A 176 6.49 -4.82 10.62
N SER A 177 6.51 -4.77 9.29
CA SER A 177 7.69 -4.45 8.49
C SER A 177 8.23 -3.04 8.80
N LEU A 178 7.36 -2.03 8.81
CA LEU A 178 7.74 -0.65 9.13
C LEU A 178 8.28 -0.52 10.56
N LYS A 179 7.60 -1.13 11.54
CA LYS A 179 8.06 -1.16 12.94
C LYS A 179 9.42 -1.81 13.07
N PHE A 180 9.64 -2.93 12.38
CA PHE A 180 10.93 -3.60 12.36
C PHE A 180 12.03 -2.71 11.77
N PHE A 181 11.78 -2.06 10.62
CA PHE A 181 12.77 -1.16 10.00
C PHE A 181 13.08 0.08 10.85
N LEU A 182 12.09 0.60 11.58
CA LEU A 182 12.28 1.72 12.49
C LEU A 182 13.12 1.30 13.71
N ALA A 183 12.80 0.17 14.33
CA ALA A 183 13.55 -0.39 15.46
C ALA A 183 15.02 -0.66 15.10
N HIS A 184 15.27 -1.07 13.85
CA HIS A 184 16.60 -1.44 13.36
C HIS A 184 17.17 -0.42 12.36
N LYS A 185 16.76 0.85 12.41
CA LYS A 185 17.20 1.88 11.45
C LYS A 185 18.72 2.05 11.35
N TYR A 186 19.45 1.78 12.43
CA TYR A 186 20.92 1.85 12.46
C TYR A 186 21.61 0.70 11.72
N TYR A 187 20.86 -0.30 11.28
CA TYR A 187 21.35 -1.35 10.39
C TYR A 187 21.13 -1.03 8.90
N THR A 188 20.54 0.13 8.57
CA THR A 188 20.37 0.55 7.17
C THR A 188 21.66 1.19 6.67
N ASN A 189 22.38 0.51 5.76
CA ASN A 189 23.68 0.97 5.26
C ASN A 189 23.68 1.14 3.73
N MET A 190 23.85 2.38 3.26
CA MET A 190 23.91 2.69 1.82
C MET A 190 25.16 2.13 1.12
N ARG A 191 26.17 1.66 1.87
CA ARG A 191 27.35 0.97 1.31
C ARG A 191 26.95 -0.23 0.46
N SER A 192 25.90 -0.96 0.85
CA SER A 192 25.42 -2.15 0.17
C SER A 192 25.03 -1.90 -1.29
N LEU A 193 24.68 -0.65 -1.67
CA LEU A 193 24.44 -0.27 -3.07
C LEU A 193 25.66 -0.39 -3.98
N LYS A 194 26.85 -0.32 -3.41
CA LYS A 194 28.12 -0.44 -4.14
C LYS A 194 28.63 -1.86 -4.18
N GLU A 195 28.22 -2.70 -3.21
CA GLU A 195 28.82 -4.01 -2.95
C GLU A 195 27.91 -5.19 -3.32
N CYS A 196 26.60 -4.95 -3.43
CA CYS A 196 25.62 -5.94 -3.87
C CYS A 196 25.11 -5.57 -5.26
N ASP A 197 25.40 -6.41 -6.25
CA ASP A 197 25.05 -6.16 -7.66
C ASP A 197 23.55 -6.02 -7.86
N GLU A 198 22.74 -6.80 -7.15
CA GLU A 198 21.28 -6.73 -7.21
C GLU A 198 20.77 -5.37 -6.72
N LEU A 199 21.34 -4.84 -5.63
CA LEU A 199 21.00 -3.52 -5.12
C LEU A 199 21.49 -2.39 -6.04
N LYS A 200 22.64 -2.58 -6.68
CA LYS A 200 23.18 -1.64 -7.65
C LYS A 200 22.26 -1.49 -8.86
N ALA A 201 21.65 -2.59 -9.34
CA ALA A 201 20.72 -2.58 -10.47
C ALA A 201 19.51 -1.65 -10.25
N VAL A 202 19.02 -1.57 -9.01
CA VAL A 202 17.87 -0.72 -8.62
C VAL A 202 18.26 0.62 -8.02
N SER A 203 19.55 0.96 -7.97
CA SER A 203 20.04 2.17 -7.30
C SER A 203 19.44 3.48 -7.85
N LYS A 204 19.04 3.50 -9.13
CA LYS A 204 18.36 4.63 -9.79
C LYS A 204 16.95 4.90 -9.23
N LEU A 205 16.32 3.88 -8.64
CA LEU A 205 14.93 3.93 -8.18
C LEU A 205 14.82 4.30 -6.70
N ILE A 206 15.93 4.33 -5.95
CA ILE A 206 15.90 4.62 -4.52
C ILE A 206 16.43 6.03 -4.22
N PRO A 207 15.99 6.66 -3.12
CA PRO A 207 16.58 7.90 -2.64
C PRO A 207 18.08 7.76 -2.40
N SER A 208 18.87 8.68 -2.94
CA SER A 208 20.34 8.67 -2.83
C SER A 208 20.85 9.04 -1.44
N LYS A 209 20.03 9.73 -0.63
CA LYS A 209 20.36 10.09 0.75
C LYS A 209 19.74 9.07 1.71
N LEU A 210 20.55 8.62 2.66
CA LEU A 210 20.12 7.65 3.69
C LEU A 210 18.88 8.13 4.47
N GLN A 211 18.85 9.39 4.87
CA GLN A 211 17.72 9.94 5.64
C GLN A 211 16.42 9.95 4.82
N ASP A 212 16.50 10.29 3.54
CA ASP A 212 15.35 10.30 2.64
C ASP A 212 14.83 8.87 2.42
N PHE A 213 15.73 7.89 2.29
CA PHE A 213 15.35 6.48 2.18
C PHE A 213 14.71 5.94 3.46
N ILE A 214 15.28 6.28 4.63
CA ILE A 214 14.72 5.91 5.93
C ILE A 214 13.32 6.50 6.07
N ALA A 215 13.15 7.80 5.76
CA ALA A 215 11.85 8.48 5.82
C ALA A 215 10.83 7.92 4.82
N ALA A 216 11.28 7.45 3.65
CA ALA A 216 10.43 6.81 2.65
C ALA A 216 9.96 5.39 3.03
N THR A 217 10.44 4.87 4.15
CA THR A 217 10.14 3.53 4.68
C THR A 217 9.93 3.59 6.20
N ASP A 218 9.37 4.70 6.66
CA ASP A 218 9.03 4.95 8.07
C ASP A 218 7.53 4.71 8.31
N GLU A 219 7.12 4.58 9.58
CA GLU A 219 5.73 4.35 9.98
C GLU A 219 4.79 5.45 9.46
N HIS A 220 5.29 6.67 9.29
CA HIS A 220 4.54 7.79 8.67
C HIS A 220 4.11 7.52 7.22
N GLN A 221 4.77 6.59 6.51
CA GLN A 221 4.39 6.19 5.16
C GLN A 221 3.27 5.15 5.13
N ARG A 222 2.88 4.56 6.28
CA ARG A 222 1.82 3.54 6.32
C ARG A 222 0.54 4.02 5.64
N ILE A 223 0.07 5.21 5.99
CA ILE A 223 -1.17 5.79 5.44
C ILE A 223 -1.07 5.96 3.92
N TYR A 224 0.10 6.38 3.43
CA TYR A 224 0.35 6.50 1.99
C TYR A 224 0.32 5.13 1.30
N ILE A 225 1.02 4.14 1.84
CA ILE A 225 1.06 2.78 1.28
C ILE A 225 -0.36 2.18 1.26
N SER A 226 -1.11 2.31 2.35
CA SER A 226 -2.49 1.83 2.43
C SER A 226 -3.43 2.59 1.50
N LEU A 227 -3.27 3.91 1.34
CA LEU A 227 -4.01 4.68 0.34
C LEU A 227 -3.83 4.10 -1.06
N ARG A 228 -2.58 3.80 -1.46
CA ARG A 228 -2.31 3.20 -2.77
C ARG A 228 -2.98 1.84 -2.90
N GLN A 229 -2.82 0.96 -1.90
CA GLN A 229 -3.44 -0.36 -1.92
C GLN A 229 -4.96 -0.27 -2.08
N VAL A 230 -5.61 0.63 -1.35
CA VAL A 230 -7.05 0.86 -1.44
C VAL A 230 -7.44 1.33 -2.85
N VAL A 231 -6.77 2.37 -3.39
CA VAL A 231 -7.01 2.87 -4.75
C VAL A 231 -6.81 1.79 -5.81
N MET A 232 -5.82 0.91 -5.61
CA MET A 232 -5.49 -0.13 -6.58
C MET A 232 -6.43 -1.33 -6.50
N LYS A 233 -7.11 -1.58 -5.38
CA LYS A 233 -8.16 -2.62 -5.28
C LYS A 233 -9.43 -2.25 -6.05
N GLN A 234 -9.68 -0.96 -6.27
CA GLN A 234 -10.87 -0.46 -6.96
C GLN A 234 -12.19 -0.92 -6.33
N THR A 235 -12.25 -0.98 -4.99
CA THR A 235 -13.46 -1.40 -4.27
C THR A 235 -14.49 -0.27 -4.18
N PRO A 236 -15.79 -0.56 -4.13
CA PRO A 236 -16.80 0.47 -3.87
C PRO A 236 -16.64 1.14 -2.50
N ASP A 237 -15.98 0.45 -1.56
CA ASP A 237 -15.82 0.88 -0.16
C ASP A 237 -14.46 1.54 0.13
N GLU A 238 -13.74 2.01 -0.90
CA GLU A 238 -12.41 2.65 -0.77
C GLU A 238 -12.35 3.74 0.31
N LEU A 239 -13.38 4.58 0.38
CA LEU A 239 -13.45 5.66 1.36
C LEU A 239 -13.53 5.12 2.79
N ASP A 240 -14.33 4.05 3.00
CA ASP A 240 -14.57 3.45 4.30
C ASP A 240 -13.35 2.66 4.79
N GLU A 241 -12.67 1.92 3.89
CA GLU A 241 -11.41 1.24 4.21
C GLU A 241 -10.35 2.24 4.70
N LEU A 242 -10.17 3.35 3.98
CA LEU A 242 -9.18 4.36 4.37
C LEU A 242 -9.62 5.13 5.62
N LEU A 243 -10.91 5.41 5.80
CA LEU A 243 -11.43 6.06 6.99
C LEU A 243 -11.17 5.23 8.25
N HIS A 244 -11.44 3.93 8.19
CA HIS A 244 -11.16 3.00 9.28
C HIS A 244 -9.67 3.00 9.67
N LEU A 245 -8.78 3.07 8.68
CA LEU A 245 -7.34 3.21 8.94
C LEU A 245 -7.03 4.52 9.67
N LEU A 246 -7.57 5.65 9.21
CA LEU A 246 -7.34 6.94 9.87
C LEU A 246 -7.84 6.94 11.31
N GLU A 247 -9.01 6.37 11.58
CA GLU A 247 -9.55 6.25 12.94
C GLU A 247 -8.67 5.34 13.81
N THR A 248 -8.25 4.18 13.29
CA THR A 248 -7.35 3.27 14.01
C THR A 248 -6.04 3.97 14.39
N ASP A 249 -5.47 4.73 13.46
CA ASP A 249 -4.23 5.47 13.66
C ASP A 249 -4.42 6.64 14.64
N PHE A 250 -5.58 7.29 14.60
CA PHE A 250 -5.91 8.38 15.49
C PHE A 250 -6.13 7.92 16.94
N THR A 251 -6.73 6.75 17.16
CA THR A 251 -6.91 6.18 18.51
C THR A 251 -5.59 5.86 19.22
N GLN A 252 -4.48 5.81 18.48
CA GLN A 252 -3.14 5.62 19.04
C GLN A 252 -2.47 6.96 19.38
N GLN A 253 -3.06 8.10 19.00
CA GLN A 253 -2.53 9.42 19.31
C GLN A 253 -2.74 9.78 20.78
N LYS A 254 -1.82 10.60 21.31
CA LYS A 254 -1.90 11.13 22.67
C LYS A 254 -3.05 12.12 22.83
N ASP A 255 -3.29 12.94 21.81
CA ASP A 255 -4.38 13.92 21.77
C ASP A 255 -5.51 13.41 20.88
N GLN A 256 -6.57 12.93 21.52
CA GLN A 256 -7.79 12.44 20.86
C GLN A 256 -8.92 13.48 20.85
N SER A 257 -8.60 14.75 21.15
CA SER A 257 -9.58 15.84 21.06
C SER A 257 -9.91 16.19 19.61
N TYR A 258 -10.97 16.98 19.40
CA TYR A 258 -11.28 17.55 18.10
C TYR A 258 -10.10 18.30 17.47
N ILE A 259 -9.35 19.06 18.28
CA ILE A 259 -8.16 19.78 17.81
C ILE A 259 -7.05 18.81 17.41
N GLY A 260 -6.85 17.75 18.19
CA GLY A 260 -5.95 16.65 17.85
C GLY A 260 -6.32 16.01 16.51
N ALA A 261 -7.61 15.75 16.27
CA ALA A 261 -8.11 15.18 15.02
C ALA A 261 -7.83 16.12 13.83
N GLN A 262 -8.05 17.43 13.99
CA GLN A 262 -7.72 18.41 12.94
C GLN A 262 -6.21 18.44 12.62
N GLN A 263 -5.35 18.42 13.64
CA GLN A 263 -3.90 18.40 13.46
C GLN A 263 -3.43 17.10 12.79
N PHE A 264 -4.01 15.97 13.19
CA PHE A 264 -3.75 14.67 12.58
C PHE A 264 -4.13 14.65 11.10
N ALA A 265 -5.36 15.07 10.76
CA ALA A 265 -5.81 15.17 9.37
C ALA A 265 -4.94 16.12 8.53
N HIS A 266 -4.50 17.24 9.10
CA HIS A 266 -3.58 18.16 8.43
C HIS A 266 -2.21 17.52 8.18
N THR A 267 -1.71 16.72 9.12
CA THR A 267 -0.43 16.00 8.98
C THR A 267 -0.51 14.95 7.87
N ILE A 268 -1.62 14.23 7.77
CA ILE A 268 -1.86 13.26 6.70
C ILE A 268 -1.90 13.93 5.33
N LYS A 269 -2.60 15.05 5.21
CA LYS A 269 -2.62 15.85 3.97
C LYS A 269 -1.23 16.34 3.56
N ARG A 270 -0.30 16.47 4.51
CA ARG A 270 1.09 16.90 4.26
C ARG A 270 2.03 15.76 3.86
N LEU A 271 1.60 14.50 3.88
CA LEU A 271 2.38 13.39 3.35
C LEU A 271 2.66 13.65 1.85
N MET A 272 3.93 13.85 1.48
CA MET A 272 4.41 13.96 0.08
C MET A 272 5.31 12.76 -0.25
N PRO A 273 5.28 12.15 -1.47
CA PRO A 273 5.28 12.78 -2.81
C PRO A 273 4.39 12.09 -3.91
N PRO A 274 4.39 12.57 -5.18
CA PRO A 274 3.16 12.98 -5.85
C PRO A 274 2.07 11.91 -5.84
N LEU A 275 0.89 12.29 -5.34
CA LEU A 275 -0.33 11.52 -5.47
C LEU A 275 -0.87 11.71 -6.89
N THR A 276 -1.38 10.64 -7.49
CA THR A 276 -2.27 10.75 -8.65
C THR A 276 -3.51 11.58 -8.28
N GLN A 277 -4.20 12.14 -9.26
CA GLN A 277 -5.43 12.90 -9.01
C GLN A 277 -6.48 12.07 -8.24
N ARG A 278 -6.55 10.76 -8.50
CA ARG A 278 -7.44 9.83 -7.80
C ARG A 278 -7.03 9.65 -6.34
N GLU A 279 -5.76 9.35 -6.08
CA GLU A 279 -5.22 9.20 -4.71
C GLU A 279 -5.42 10.50 -3.90
N ALA A 280 -5.12 11.66 -4.50
CA ALA A 280 -5.31 12.96 -3.86
C ALA A 280 -6.78 13.23 -3.52
N ARG A 281 -7.70 12.92 -4.44
CA ARG A 281 -9.14 13.08 -4.22
C ARG A 281 -9.65 12.14 -3.13
N LEU A 282 -9.24 10.87 -3.13
CA LEU A 282 -9.64 9.91 -2.10
C LEU A 282 -9.14 10.36 -0.72
N LEU A 283 -7.84 10.69 -0.61
CA LEU A 283 -7.25 11.17 0.64
C LEU A 283 -7.94 12.45 1.15
N HIS A 284 -8.24 13.39 0.25
CA HIS A 284 -8.97 14.61 0.59
C HIS A 284 -10.36 14.30 1.16
N ASN A 285 -11.13 13.47 0.44
CA ASN A 285 -12.49 13.09 0.83
C ASN A 285 -12.51 12.36 2.17
N THR A 286 -11.62 11.38 2.36
CA THR A 286 -11.52 10.63 3.61
C THR A 286 -11.10 11.51 4.77
N SER A 287 -10.11 12.40 4.56
CA SER A 287 -9.67 13.37 5.59
C SER A 287 -10.79 14.35 5.97
N PHE A 288 -11.66 14.72 5.02
CA PHE A 288 -12.80 15.59 5.27
C PHE A 288 -13.86 14.84 6.09
N PHE A 289 -14.17 13.62 5.68
CA PHE A 289 -15.13 12.75 6.37
C PHE A 289 -14.71 12.51 7.82
N PHE A 290 -13.44 12.14 8.04
CA PHE A 290 -12.83 11.97 9.36
C PHE A 290 -13.01 13.22 10.23
N SER A 291 -12.70 14.39 9.70
CA SER A 291 -12.85 15.66 10.43
C SER A 291 -14.30 15.99 10.79
N LEU A 292 -15.25 15.64 9.92
CA LEU A 292 -16.69 15.81 10.15
C LEU A 292 -17.21 14.86 11.25
N GLU A 293 -16.72 13.62 11.31
CA GLU A 293 -17.07 12.68 12.39
C GLU A 293 -16.59 13.20 13.75
N HIS A 294 -15.32 13.63 13.84
CA HIS A 294 -14.78 14.18 15.09
C HIS A 294 -15.47 15.49 15.49
N TYR A 295 -15.87 16.32 14.52
CA TYR A 295 -16.73 17.48 14.78
C TYR A 295 -18.09 17.08 15.37
N LYS A 296 -18.72 16.01 14.84
CA LYS A 296 -20.01 15.51 15.33
C LYS A 296 -19.89 15.03 16.78
N ILE A 297 -18.80 14.33 17.12
CA ILE A 297 -18.52 13.86 18.49
C ILE A 297 -18.31 15.06 19.44
N ASP A 298 -17.48 16.03 19.05
CA ASP A 298 -17.22 17.26 19.83
C ASP A 298 -18.51 18.04 20.10
N SER A 299 -19.35 18.22 19.07
CA SER A 299 -20.62 18.96 19.19
C SER A 299 -21.64 18.35 20.16
N LYS A 300 -21.50 17.05 20.47
CA LYS A 300 -22.35 16.32 21.44
C LYS A 300 -21.79 16.39 22.86
N THR A 301 -20.48 16.56 23.00
CA THR A 301 -19.75 16.38 24.26
C THR A 301 -19.28 17.70 24.87
N ASP A 302 -19.16 18.78 24.08
CA ASP A 302 -18.80 20.11 24.56
C ASP A 302 -20.05 20.91 25.03
N PRO A 303 -20.22 21.16 26.35
CA PRO A 303 -21.32 21.96 26.85
C PRO A 303 -21.26 23.45 26.45
N HIS A 304 -20.11 23.94 25.95
CA HIS A 304 -19.90 25.32 25.51
C HIS A 304 -20.00 25.49 23.98
N PHE A 305 -20.44 24.46 23.26
CA PHE A 305 -20.49 24.46 21.80
C PHE A 305 -21.45 25.52 21.20
N ARG A 306 -22.42 25.99 21.99
CA ARG A 306 -23.32 27.08 21.61
C ARG A 306 -22.66 28.43 21.91
N HIS A 307 -22.10 29.05 20.89
CA HIS A 307 -21.50 30.38 21.01
C HIS A 307 -22.53 31.54 20.89
N SER A 308 -23.83 31.27 20.66
CA SER A 308 -24.88 32.29 20.54
C SER A 308 -26.30 31.74 20.70
N LEU A 309 -27.25 32.60 21.11
CA LEU A 309 -28.70 32.35 21.11
C LEU A 309 -29.28 32.14 19.69
N ILE A 310 -28.54 32.52 18.65
CA ILE A 310 -28.94 32.43 17.22
C ILE A 310 -28.27 31.23 16.53
N SER A 311 -27.47 30.43 17.25
CA SER A 311 -26.81 29.26 16.67
C SER A 311 -27.84 28.19 16.26
N PRO A 312 -27.64 27.50 15.12
CA PRO A 312 -28.48 26.38 14.72
C PRO A 312 -28.59 25.34 15.84
N SER A 313 -29.72 24.63 15.90
CA SER A 313 -29.86 23.54 16.87
C SER A 313 -28.77 22.48 16.64
N THR A 314 -28.40 21.77 17.70
CA THR A 314 -27.45 20.65 17.61
C THR A 314 -27.92 19.61 16.59
N GLU A 315 -29.23 19.35 16.54
CA GLU A 315 -29.86 18.46 15.55
C GLU A 315 -29.71 18.98 14.11
N THR A 316 -29.96 20.28 13.87
CA THR A 316 -29.74 20.89 12.55
C THR A 316 -28.28 20.78 12.14
N THR A 317 -27.37 21.00 13.08
CA THR A 317 -25.92 20.92 12.85
C THR A 317 -25.51 19.48 12.50
N GLN A 318 -26.02 18.49 13.23
CA GLN A 318 -25.75 17.07 12.94
C GLN A 318 -26.32 16.66 11.59
N SER A 319 -27.57 17.01 11.29
CA SER A 319 -28.17 16.73 9.98
C SER A 319 -27.39 17.40 8.83
N THR A 320 -26.86 18.62 9.07
CA THR A 320 -25.99 19.30 8.10
C THR A 320 -24.70 18.52 7.86
N VAL A 321 -24.06 18.03 8.93
CA VAL A 321 -22.83 17.22 8.86
C VAL A 321 -23.09 15.90 8.13
N GLU A 322 -24.17 15.20 8.46
CA GLU A 322 -24.57 13.94 7.80
C GLU A 322 -24.84 14.15 6.31
N LYS A 323 -25.55 15.22 5.93
CA LYS A 323 -25.73 15.60 4.52
C LYS A 323 -24.40 15.91 3.84
N LYS A 324 -23.46 16.55 4.55
CA LYS A 324 -22.13 16.82 4.00
C LYS A 324 -21.35 15.52 3.74
N GLN A 325 -21.41 14.57 4.66
CA GLN A 325 -20.83 13.24 4.51
C GLN A 325 -21.42 12.47 3.32
N LEU A 326 -22.74 12.53 3.12
CA LEU A 326 -23.39 11.98 1.93
C LEU A 326 -22.89 12.65 0.65
N SER A 327 -22.70 13.98 0.66
CA SER A 327 -22.17 14.70 -0.51
C SER A 327 -20.73 14.31 -0.86
N ILE A 328 -19.89 14.03 0.14
CA ILE A 328 -18.51 13.53 -0.07
C ILE A 328 -18.53 12.15 -0.76
N ARG A 329 -19.53 11.32 -0.46
CA ARG A 329 -19.80 10.04 -1.13
C ARG A 329 -20.42 10.20 -2.53
N GLY A 330 -20.59 11.42 -3.02
CA GLY A 330 -21.18 11.71 -4.33
C GLY A 330 -22.70 11.65 -4.37
N ILE A 331 -23.37 11.54 -3.22
CA ILE A 331 -24.83 11.54 -3.15
C ILE A 331 -25.34 12.98 -3.19
N ALA A 332 -26.23 13.28 -4.12
CA ALA A 332 -26.83 14.61 -4.23
C ALA A 332 -27.66 14.92 -2.98
N VAL A 333 -27.35 16.02 -2.30
CA VAL A 333 -28.05 16.47 -1.08
C VAL A 333 -28.66 17.84 -1.26
N LYS A 334 -29.81 18.06 -0.61
CA LYS A 334 -30.46 19.37 -0.54
C LYS A 334 -30.43 19.88 0.90
N TYR A 335 -29.86 21.07 1.06
CA TYR A 335 -29.84 21.76 2.34
C TYR A 335 -31.04 22.69 2.48
N ASN A 336 -31.73 22.61 3.61
CA ASN A 336 -32.77 23.56 4.01
C ASN A 336 -32.15 24.90 4.47
N PHE A 337 -32.98 25.89 4.78
CA PHE A 337 -32.50 27.23 5.16
C PHE A 337 -31.57 27.21 6.39
N PHE A 338 -31.92 26.46 7.44
CA PHE A 338 -31.15 26.40 8.67
C PHE A 338 -29.84 25.61 8.51
N GLU A 339 -29.84 24.58 7.69
CA GLU A 339 -28.62 23.82 7.35
C GLU A 339 -27.66 24.67 6.51
N LYS A 340 -28.18 25.47 5.56
CA LYS A 340 -27.38 26.47 4.83
C LYS A 340 -26.77 27.52 5.77
N LEU A 341 -27.51 27.93 6.80
CA LEU A 341 -27.01 28.84 7.83
C LEU A 341 -25.93 28.16 8.67
N ALA A 342 -26.11 26.89 9.04
CA ALA A 342 -25.14 26.11 9.80
C ALA A 342 -23.80 25.95 9.08
N LEU A 343 -23.81 25.71 7.76
CA LEU A 343 -22.58 25.69 6.94
C LEU A 343 -21.85 27.04 6.91
N LYS A 344 -22.52 28.15 7.22
CA LYS A 344 -21.98 29.51 7.17
C LYS A 344 -21.66 30.08 8.55
N GLN A 345 -21.66 29.27 9.60
CA GLN A 345 -21.37 29.74 10.96
C GLN A 345 -20.42 28.82 11.74
N GLY A 346 -19.69 29.43 12.68
CA GLY A 346 -18.92 28.74 13.72
C GLY A 346 -17.81 27.82 13.20
N ARG A 347 -17.48 26.81 14.02
CA ARG A 347 -16.45 25.81 13.74
C ARG A 347 -16.75 24.97 12.49
N LEU A 348 -18.03 24.67 12.21
CA LEU A 348 -18.43 23.92 11.01
C LEU A 348 -18.07 24.68 9.72
N LYS A 349 -18.33 25.99 9.67
CA LYS A 349 -17.92 26.83 8.55
C LYS A 349 -16.41 26.75 8.33
N THR A 350 -15.63 26.99 9.39
CA THR A 350 -14.16 26.95 9.29
C THR A 350 -13.66 25.59 8.79
N LEU A 351 -14.24 24.50 9.31
CA LEU A 351 -13.91 23.15 8.85
C LEU A 351 -14.23 22.98 7.36
N VAL A 352 -15.46 23.28 6.94
CA VAL A 352 -15.91 23.13 5.54
C VAL A 352 -15.07 23.99 4.60
N GLU A 353 -14.86 25.26 4.92
CA GLU A 353 -14.06 26.18 4.11
C GLU A 353 -12.63 25.69 3.94
N SER A 354 -12.01 25.12 4.99
CA SER A 354 -10.63 24.60 4.92
C SER A 354 -10.43 23.43 3.94
N TYR A 355 -11.51 22.74 3.56
CA TYR A 355 -11.48 21.68 2.55
C TYR A 355 -11.95 22.20 1.18
N GLU A 356 -12.99 23.02 1.13
CA GLU A 356 -13.59 23.44 -0.16
C GLU A 356 -12.80 24.55 -0.87
N THR A 357 -12.14 25.47 -0.16
CA THR A 357 -11.27 26.48 -0.79
C THR A 357 -10.00 25.89 -1.40
N GLN A 358 -9.54 24.71 -0.92
CA GLN A 358 -8.38 24.02 -1.47
C GLN A 358 -8.67 23.35 -2.83
N THR A 359 -9.94 22.99 -3.10
CA THR A 359 -10.37 22.39 -4.37
C THR A 359 -10.43 23.40 -5.53
N GLU A 360 -10.78 24.67 -5.28
CA GLU A 360 -10.89 25.70 -6.34
C GLU A 360 -9.53 26.14 -6.90
N HIS A 361 -8.43 26.00 -6.15
CA HIS A 361 -7.08 26.30 -6.63
C HIS A 361 -6.42 25.13 -7.35
N SER A 362 -6.98 23.92 -7.27
CA SER A 362 -6.46 22.73 -7.95
C SER A 362 -7.08 22.53 -9.33
N THR A 363 -8.23 23.16 -9.62
CA THR A 363 -8.92 23.10 -10.93
C THR A 363 -8.50 24.21 -11.90
N ASN A 364 -7.77 25.23 -11.45
CA ASN A 364 -7.36 26.38 -12.27
C ASN A 364 -5.91 26.30 -12.81
N ASN A 365 -5.23 25.18 -12.60
CA ASN A 365 -3.90 24.89 -13.16
C ASN A 365 -3.94 23.67 -14.10
N VAL A 366 -4.81 23.72 -15.11
CA VAL A 366 -4.78 22.84 -16.29
C VAL A 366 -4.42 23.67 -17.50
#